data_AF-A0A0F8LHZ0-F1
#
_entry.id   AF-A0A0F8LHZ0-F1
#
_cell.length_a   1.000
_cell.length_b   1.000
_cell.length_c   1.000
_cell.angle_alpha   90.00
_cell.angle_beta   90.00
_cell.angle_gamma   90.00
#
_symmetry.space_group_name_H-M   'P 1'
#
loop_
_entity.id
_entity.type
_entity.pdbx_description
1 polymer ?
#
loop_
_entity_poly.entity_id
_entity_poly.type
_entity_poly.pdbx_seq_one_letter_code
_entity_poly.pdbx_strand_id
1 'polypeptide(L)'
;MIENVLWVAVGLMIASSAIPRTSRVRKLIGGTGWGVFSIHWGYQPLHYIEVQDYANVALTFLFALFCLLVAYIMLREYRKGPLVLKNNREVMHLPVSSQTEGDPLDITSMLTSASALGALVYFPFANFSFLNTWIIGNVTSQVTWVLQYFGFPAYMKAWNMITLNGYTVEIILACTAIESIALFMGLIGSVRAPLTRLVPAFVVSVPVIYVLNLIRDIFVVVAYGEQWFGTDSFIIAHNYIAKAGSGIALFLISYAVLKILPELLAMIDGLWVILSEELKYLLHRFARD
;
A
#
# COMPACT_ATOMS: atom_id res chain seq x y z
N MET A 1 -10.15 4.42 -20.58
CA MET A 1 -9.70 5.80 -20.27
C MET A 1 -9.17 5.93 -18.83
N ILE A 2 -9.82 5.32 -17.83
CA ILE A 2 -9.42 5.39 -16.40
C ILE A 2 -8.05 4.73 -16.12
N GLU A 3 -7.72 3.62 -16.79
CA GLU A 3 -6.41 2.96 -16.67
C GLU A 3 -5.25 3.85 -17.14
N ASN A 4 -5.46 4.63 -18.20
CA ASN A 4 -4.42 5.54 -18.71
C ASN A 4 -4.12 6.65 -17.70
N VAL A 5 -5.13 7.13 -16.96
CA VAL A 5 -4.97 8.14 -15.91
C VAL A 5 -4.11 7.61 -14.76
N LEU A 6 -4.31 6.35 -14.38
CA LEU A 6 -3.52 5.70 -13.34
C LEU A 6 -2.04 5.63 -13.70
N TRP A 7 -1.73 5.12 -14.90
CA TRP A 7 -0.33 4.99 -15.35
C TRP A 7 0.35 6.35 -15.53
N VAL A 8 -0.38 7.38 -15.95
CA VAL A 8 0.14 8.76 -16.00
C VAL A 8 0.45 9.26 -14.59
N ALA A 9 -0.44 9.07 -13.62
CA ALA A 9 -0.22 9.47 -12.23
C ALA A 9 1.01 8.77 -11.64
N VAL A 10 1.08 7.43 -11.76
CA VAL A 10 2.21 6.63 -11.27
C VAL A 10 3.50 7.03 -11.98
N GLY A 11 3.48 7.24 -13.30
CA GLY A 11 4.63 7.70 -14.07
C GLY A 11 5.17 9.05 -13.58
N LEU A 12 4.29 10.01 -13.28
CA LEU A 12 4.68 11.29 -12.69
C LEU A 12 5.27 11.12 -11.29
N MET A 13 4.70 10.26 -10.45
CA MET A 13 5.22 10.02 -9.10
C MET A 13 6.57 9.29 -9.11
N ILE A 14 6.80 8.38 -10.07
CA ILE A 14 8.11 7.76 -10.32
C ILE A 14 9.12 8.81 -10.79
N ALA A 15 8.73 9.66 -11.76
CA ALA A 15 9.59 10.74 -12.25
C ALA A 15 9.99 11.71 -11.12
N SER A 16 9.03 12.10 -10.26
CA SER A 16 9.31 12.88 -9.05
C SER A 16 10.31 12.17 -8.13
N SER A 17 10.17 10.86 -7.96
CA SER A 17 11.05 10.07 -7.09
C SER A 17 12.50 10.00 -7.58
N ALA A 18 12.70 9.97 -8.91
CA ALA A 18 14.01 9.96 -9.55
C ALA A 18 14.72 11.33 -9.52
N ILE A 19 13.97 12.43 -9.40
CA ILE A 19 14.54 13.78 -9.36
C ILE A 19 15.20 14.05 -7.98
N PRO A 20 16.38 14.69 -7.92
CA PRO A 20 17.01 15.05 -6.66
C PRO A 20 16.09 15.83 -5.72
N ARG A 21 16.12 15.51 -4.41
CA ARG A 21 15.29 16.16 -3.38
C ARG A 21 15.53 17.67 -3.25
N THR A 22 16.68 18.16 -3.70
CA THR A 22 17.03 19.58 -3.73
C THR A 22 16.28 20.39 -4.80
N SER A 23 15.75 19.71 -5.83
CA SER A 23 15.07 20.39 -6.93
C SER A 23 13.63 20.68 -6.60
N ARG A 24 13.22 21.95 -6.74
CA ARG A 24 11.80 22.36 -6.60
C ARG A 24 10.90 21.64 -7.60
N VAL A 25 11.44 21.29 -8.77
CA VAL A 25 10.69 20.58 -9.83
C VAL A 25 10.17 19.22 -9.35
N ARG A 26 10.86 18.58 -8.39
CA ARG A 26 10.38 17.35 -7.73
C ARG A 26 9.00 17.53 -7.13
N LYS A 27 8.78 18.65 -6.42
CA LYS A 27 7.53 18.97 -5.73
C LYS A 27 6.41 19.27 -6.73
N LEU A 28 6.73 19.98 -7.81
CA LEU A 28 5.78 20.24 -8.88
C LEU A 28 5.31 18.94 -9.53
N ILE A 29 6.23 18.10 -10.01
CA ILE A 29 5.90 16.84 -10.68
C ILE A 29 5.17 15.88 -9.74
N GLY A 30 5.62 15.78 -8.49
CA GLY A 30 4.95 14.94 -7.48
C GLY A 30 3.55 15.43 -7.16
N GLY A 31 3.37 16.74 -6.97
CA GLY A 31 2.06 17.35 -6.74
C GLY A 31 1.11 17.17 -7.92
N THR A 32 1.60 17.32 -9.17
CA THR A 32 0.82 17.00 -10.37
C THR A 32 0.45 15.51 -10.40
N GLY A 33 1.38 14.61 -10.07
CA GLY A 33 1.13 13.18 -9.97
C GLY A 33 -0.01 12.84 -8.99
N TRP A 34 0.04 13.38 -7.78
CA TRP A 34 -1.04 13.23 -6.79
C TRP A 34 -2.37 13.83 -7.24
N GLY A 35 -2.35 14.95 -7.97
CA GLY A 35 -3.54 15.56 -8.55
C GLY A 35 -4.19 14.64 -9.61
N VAL A 36 -3.39 14.06 -10.50
CA VAL A 36 -3.89 13.07 -11.48
C VAL A 36 -4.36 11.80 -10.78
N PHE A 37 -3.68 11.37 -9.72
CA PHE A 37 -4.08 10.21 -8.92
C PHE A 37 -5.43 10.42 -8.23
N SER A 38 -5.68 11.64 -7.74
CA SER A 38 -6.99 12.04 -7.18
C SER A 38 -8.12 11.91 -8.20
N ILE A 39 -7.87 12.21 -9.48
CA ILE A 39 -8.88 12.05 -10.54
C ILE A 39 -9.25 10.57 -10.70
N HIS A 40 -8.25 9.68 -10.76
CA HIS A 40 -8.50 8.23 -10.85
C HIS A 40 -9.38 7.74 -9.70
N TRP A 41 -9.00 8.05 -8.47
CA TRP A 41 -9.75 7.62 -7.28
C TRP A 41 -11.10 8.32 -7.15
N GLY A 42 -11.26 9.53 -7.66
CA GLY A 42 -12.53 10.24 -7.70
C GLY A 42 -13.59 9.60 -8.62
N TYR A 43 -13.17 8.78 -9.59
CA TYR A 43 -14.10 8.02 -10.44
C TYR A 43 -14.57 6.71 -9.80
N GLN A 44 -13.79 6.11 -8.90
CA GLN A 44 -14.11 4.81 -8.29
C GLN A 44 -15.44 4.76 -7.50
N PRO A 45 -15.88 5.83 -6.80
CA PRO A 45 -17.19 5.87 -6.15
C PRO A 45 -18.34 5.49 -7.08
N LEU A 46 -18.30 5.88 -8.36
CA LEU A 46 -19.38 5.58 -9.32
C LEU A 46 -19.52 4.06 -9.53
N HIS A 47 -18.39 3.37 -9.67
CA HIS A 47 -18.37 1.92 -9.80
C HIS A 47 -18.93 1.23 -8.54
N TYR A 48 -18.49 1.64 -7.34
CA TYR A 48 -18.93 1.01 -6.10
C TYR A 48 -20.39 1.28 -5.74
N ILE A 49 -20.97 2.39 -6.22
CA ILE A 49 -22.42 2.65 -6.11
C ILE A 49 -23.20 1.62 -6.92
N GLU A 50 -22.74 1.27 -8.13
CA GLU A 50 -23.40 0.26 -8.98
C GLU A 50 -23.42 -1.12 -8.33
N VAL A 51 -22.35 -1.49 -7.61
CA VAL A 51 -22.23 -2.79 -6.91
C VAL A 51 -22.80 -2.73 -5.48
N GLN A 52 -23.44 -1.62 -5.09
CA GLN A 52 -24.02 -1.42 -3.75
C GLN A 52 -23.02 -1.54 -2.59
N ASP A 53 -21.74 -1.27 -2.85
CA ASP A 53 -20.66 -1.34 -1.86
C ASP A 53 -20.34 0.06 -1.31
N TYR A 54 -21.22 0.54 -0.43
CA TYR A 54 -21.14 1.88 0.14
C TYR A 54 -19.88 2.11 1.01
N ALA A 55 -19.29 1.05 1.56
CA ALA A 55 -18.05 1.15 2.33
C ALA A 55 -16.90 1.59 1.41
N ASN A 56 -16.79 0.95 0.23
CA ASN A 56 -15.77 1.30 -0.75
C ASN A 56 -16.03 2.65 -1.43
N VAL A 57 -17.30 3.06 -1.59
CA VAL A 57 -17.65 4.43 -2.01
C VAL A 57 -17.03 5.47 -1.07
N ALA A 58 -17.26 5.34 0.25
CA ALA A 58 -16.72 6.26 1.23
C ALA A 58 -15.18 6.24 1.26
N LEU A 59 -14.58 5.06 1.23
CA LEU A 59 -13.13 4.90 1.28
C LEU A 59 -12.43 5.54 0.07
N THR A 60 -12.90 5.27 -1.13
CA THR A 60 -12.31 5.79 -2.38
C THR A 60 -12.50 7.31 -2.50
N PHE A 61 -13.65 7.84 -2.06
CA PHE A 61 -13.88 9.27 -2.01
C PHE A 61 -12.95 9.98 -1.01
N LEU A 62 -12.82 9.47 0.22
CA LEU A 62 -11.88 10.00 1.21
C LEU A 62 -10.44 9.94 0.72
N PHE A 63 -10.07 8.86 0.03
CA PHE A 63 -8.73 8.72 -0.54
C PHE A 63 -8.47 9.71 -1.68
N ALA A 64 -9.48 10.00 -2.51
CA ALA A 64 -9.38 11.06 -3.52
C ALA A 64 -9.13 12.43 -2.88
N LEU A 65 -9.87 12.78 -1.81
CA LEU A 65 -9.64 14.01 -1.05
C LEU A 65 -8.24 14.08 -0.44
N PHE A 66 -7.75 12.97 0.12
CA PHE A 66 -6.39 12.85 0.62
C PHE A 66 -5.36 13.12 -0.49
N CYS A 67 -5.52 12.51 -1.66
CA CYS A 67 -4.64 12.73 -2.81
C CYS A 67 -4.61 14.20 -3.23
N LEU A 68 -5.79 14.85 -3.28
CA LEU A 68 -5.91 16.27 -3.60
C LEU A 68 -5.21 17.15 -2.56
N LEU A 69 -5.36 16.83 -1.27
CA LEU A 69 -4.69 17.54 -0.19
C LEU A 69 -3.16 17.43 -0.29
N VAL A 70 -2.64 16.23 -0.54
CA VAL A 70 -1.18 16.02 -0.76
C VAL A 70 -0.71 16.79 -2.00
N ALA A 71 -1.47 16.77 -3.09
CA ALA A 71 -1.18 17.54 -4.30
C ALA A 71 -1.09 19.05 -4.00
N TYR A 72 -2.05 19.57 -3.24
CA TYR A 72 -2.10 20.98 -2.81
C TYR A 72 -0.88 21.34 -1.95
N ILE A 73 -0.53 20.50 -0.97
CA ILE A 73 0.64 20.70 -0.09
C ILE A 73 1.91 20.74 -0.93
N MET A 74 2.14 19.76 -1.81
CA MET A 74 3.34 19.72 -2.64
C MET A 74 3.43 20.92 -3.60
N LEU A 75 2.31 21.38 -4.15
CA LEU A 75 2.28 22.58 -4.99
C LEU A 75 2.53 23.87 -4.17
N ARG A 76 2.13 23.89 -2.90
CA ARG A 76 2.46 24.97 -1.97
C ARG A 76 3.96 24.96 -1.66
N GLU A 77 4.55 23.78 -1.42
CA GLU A 77 5.99 23.63 -1.22
C GLU A 77 6.81 24.08 -2.44
N TYR A 78 6.33 23.78 -3.65
CA TYR A 78 6.93 24.27 -4.88
C TYR A 78 6.97 25.81 -4.94
N ARG A 79 5.88 26.48 -4.55
CA ARG A 79 5.73 27.94 -4.62
C ARG A 79 6.43 28.69 -3.49
N LYS A 80 6.35 28.18 -2.25
CA LYS A 80 6.76 28.89 -1.02
C LYS A 80 8.03 28.35 -0.37
N GLY A 81 8.54 27.20 -0.82
CA GLY A 81 9.66 26.49 -0.19
C GLY A 81 9.19 25.25 0.59
N PRO A 82 10.08 24.29 0.88
CA PRO A 82 9.75 23.06 1.58
C PRO A 82 9.27 23.32 3.01
N LEU A 83 8.29 22.53 3.47
CA LEU A 83 7.80 22.55 4.84
C LEU A 83 8.83 21.80 5.71
N VAL A 84 9.31 22.43 6.77
CA VAL A 84 10.22 21.79 7.74
C VAL A 84 9.51 21.68 9.08
N LEU A 85 9.47 20.46 9.62
CA LEU A 85 9.05 20.20 11.00
C LEU A 85 10.21 20.55 11.94
N LYS A 86 10.02 21.50 12.86
CA LYS A 86 10.93 21.68 14.01
C LYS A 86 10.53 20.73 15.14
N ASN A 87 11.45 20.41 16.05
CA ASN A 87 11.25 19.51 17.21
C ASN A 87 9.99 19.80 18.08
N ASN A 88 9.35 20.97 17.94
CA ASN A 88 8.17 21.38 18.70
C ASN A 88 6.83 21.12 17.98
N ARG A 89 6.80 20.34 16.88
CA ARG A 89 5.60 20.07 16.06
C ARG A 89 4.99 21.31 15.39
N GLU A 90 5.75 22.39 15.24
CA GLU A 90 5.34 23.58 14.48
C GLU A 90 5.85 23.47 13.03
N VAL A 91 4.98 23.71 12.06
CA VAL A 91 5.34 23.70 10.64
C VAL A 91 5.70 25.11 10.17
N MET A 92 6.92 25.30 9.67
CA MET A 92 7.35 26.58 9.08
C MET A 92 7.87 26.39 7.65
N HIS A 93 7.64 27.38 6.79
CA HIS A 93 8.28 27.47 5.47
C HIS A 93 9.73 27.90 5.67
N LEU A 94 10.69 27.09 5.23
CA LEU A 94 12.10 27.51 5.28
C LEU A 94 12.41 28.42 4.09
N PRO A 95 13.06 29.59 4.30
CA PRO A 95 13.65 30.34 3.20
C PRO A 95 14.71 29.49 2.50
N VAL A 96 14.75 29.60 1.16
CA VAL A 96 15.51 28.78 0.21
C VAL A 96 17.01 28.63 0.53
N SER A 97 17.60 29.50 1.36
CA SER A 97 19.05 29.63 1.56
C SER A 97 19.64 28.98 2.81
N SER A 98 18.85 28.35 3.69
CA SER A 98 19.38 27.77 4.94
C SER A 98 19.18 26.26 5.03
N GLN A 99 19.86 25.49 4.17
CA GLN A 99 20.06 24.06 4.41
C GLN A 99 21.21 23.90 5.41
N THR A 100 20.91 23.86 6.70
CA THR A 100 21.91 23.49 7.73
C THR A 100 21.97 21.97 7.84
N GLU A 101 23.20 21.47 8.00
CA GLU A 101 23.59 20.06 8.18
C GLU A 101 22.64 19.27 9.10
N GLY A 102 22.02 18.23 8.53
CA GLY A 102 21.05 17.35 9.19
C GLY A 102 19.84 17.16 8.28
N ASP A 103 19.98 16.30 7.27
CA ASP A 103 19.04 16.06 6.15
C ASP A 103 17.56 16.11 6.62
N PRO A 104 16.83 17.23 6.45
CA PRO A 104 15.46 17.33 6.95
C PRO A 104 14.60 16.33 6.20
N LEU A 105 13.93 15.44 6.94
CA LEU A 105 13.10 14.39 6.36
C LEU A 105 12.00 14.99 5.48
N ASP A 106 12.17 14.90 4.17
CA ASP A 106 11.18 15.37 3.20
C ASP A 106 10.01 14.37 3.13
N ILE A 107 9.02 14.59 4.00
CA ILE A 107 7.86 13.71 4.21
C ILE A 107 7.04 13.53 2.94
N THR A 108 6.69 14.62 2.23
CA THR A 108 5.83 14.53 1.04
C THR A 108 6.55 13.85 -0.11
N SER A 109 7.86 14.07 -0.27
CA SER A 109 8.67 13.34 -1.24
C SER A 109 8.81 11.86 -0.89
N MET A 110 8.94 11.53 0.40
CA MET A 110 9.07 10.15 0.86
C MET A 110 7.75 9.40 0.69
N LEU A 111 6.62 10.02 1.05
CA LEU A 111 5.28 9.49 0.78
C LEU A 111 5.05 9.25 -0.72
N THR A 112 5.41 10.23 -1.56
CA THR A 112 5.32 10.10 -3.02
C THR A 112 6.15 8.93 -3.54
N SER A 113 7.38 8.77 -3.05
CA SER A 113 8.23 7.65 -3.42
C SER A 113 7.71 6.30 -2.91
N ALA A 114 7.17 6.25 -1.69
CA ALA A 114 6.57 5.02 -1.16
C ALA A 114 5.38 4.57 -2.00
N SER A 115 4.47 5.50 -2.32
CA SER A 115 3.31 5.22 -3.16
C SER A 115 3.71 4.85 -4.59
N ALA A 116 4.69 5.54 -5.19
CA ALA A 116 5.18 5.23 -6.53
C ALA A 116 5.80 3.84 -6.63
N LEU A 117 6.66 3.49 -5.67
CA LEU A 117 7.35 2.20 -5.64
C LEU A 117 6.37 1.06 -5.33
N GLY A 118 5.43 1.25 -4.40
CA GLY A 118 4.39 0.26 -4.13
C GLY A 118 3.48 0.04 -5.35
N ALA A 119 3.07 1.12 -6.02
CA ALA A 119 2.31 1.07 -7.26
C ALA A 119 3.07 0.31 -8.37
N LEU A 120 4.37 0.56 -8.51
CA LEU A 120 5.24 -0.14 -9.48
C LEU A 120 5.36 -1.64 -9.18
N VAL A 121 5.29 -2.05 -7.91
CA VAL A 121 5.29 -3.48 -7.55
C VAL A 121 3.93 -4.12 -7.79
N TYR A 122 2.82 -3.46 -7.43
CA TYR A 122 1.49 -4.05 -7.49
C TYR A 122 0.86 -4.05 -8.89
N PHE A 123 0.85 -2.90 -9.58
CA PHE A 123 0.07 -2.72 -10.80
C PHE A 123 0.48 -3.59 -11.98
N PRO A 124 1.74 -4.01 -12.17
CA PRO A 124 2.07 -5.00 -13.19
C PRO A 124 1.29 -6.31 -13.01
N PHE A 125 1.11 -6.79 -11.78
CA PHE A 125 0.34 -8.01 -11.50
C PHE A 125 -1.18 -7.78 -11.55
N ALA A 126 -1.65 -6.56 -11.31
CA ALA A 126 -3.08 -6.24 -11.42
C ALA A 126 -3.55 -6.05 -12.86
N ASN A 127 -2.73 -5.43 -13.71
CA ASN A 127 -3.15 -5.01 -15.06
C ASN A 127 -2.65 -5.94 -16.18
N PHE A 128 -1.50 -6.59 -16.03
CA PHE A 128 -1.01 -7.51 -17.05
C PHE A 128 -1.49 -8.94 -16.79
N SER A 129 -2.40 -9.42 -17.64
CA SER A 129 -3.00 -10.75 -17.53
C SER A 129 -1.96 -11.88 -17.40
N PHE A 130 -0.83 -11.78 -18.11
CA PHE A 130 0.26 -12.74 -17.99
C PHE A 130 0.85 -12.81 -16.57
N LEU A 131 1.19 -11.67 -15.97
CA LEU A 131 1.75 -11.64 -14.61
C LEU A 131 0.69 -12.01 -13.56
N ASN A 132 -0.56 -11.58 -13.77
CA ASN A 132 -1.69 -11.91 -12.91
C ASN A 132 -1.92 -13.43 -12.82
N THR A 133 -2.08 -14.08 -13.97
CA THR A 133 -2.29 -15.53 -14.04
C THR A 133 -1.08 -16.30 -13.55
N TRP A 134 0.14 -15.80 -13.83
CA TRP A 134 1.38 -16.40 -13.34
C TRP A 134 1.47 -16.38 -11.81
N ILE A 135 1.28 -15.24 -11.15
CA ILE A 135 1.44 -15.16 -9.69
C ILE A 135 0.37 -15.97 -8.96
N ILE A 136 -0.89 -15.90 -9.43
CA ILE A 136 -1.99 -16.68 -8.87
C ILE A 136 -1.71 -18.17 -9.03
N GLY A 137 -1.39 -18.62 -10.26
CA GLY A 137 -1.12 -20.03 -10.53
C GLY A 137 0.07 -20.59 -9.75
N ASN A 138 1.13 -19.80 -9.56
CA ASN A 138 2.27 -20.20 -8.72
C ASN A 138 1.86 -20.40 -7.26
N VAL A 139 1.10 -19.47 -6.68
CA VAL A 139 0.60 -19.60 -5.30
C VAL A 139 -0.34 -20.80 -5.18
N THR A 140 -1.27 -20.99 -6.13
CA THR A 140 -2.17 -22.15 -6.15
C THR A 140 -1.40 -23.48 -6.21
N SER A 141 -0.36 -23.55 -7.04
CA SER A 141 0.50 -24.73 -7.16
C SER A 141 1.29 -24.98 -5.88
N GLN A 142 1.88 -23.96 -5.28
CA GLN A 142 2.64 -24.10 -4.02
C GLN A 142 1.75 -24.54 -2.86
N VAL A 143 0.56 -23.94 -2.70
CA VAL A 143 -0.41 -24.34 -1.67
C VAL A 143 -0.79 -25.81 -1.85
N THR A 144 -1.11 -26.22 -3.09
CA THR A 144 -1.45 -27.61 -3.40
C THR A 144 -0.27 -28.56 -3.11
N TRP A 145 0.94 -28.18 -3.51
CA TRP A 145 2.14 -28.98 -3.27
C TRP A 145 2.41 -29.18 -1.77
N VAL A 146 2.28 -28.13 -0.96
CA VAL A 146 2.44 -28.22 0.49
C VAL A 146 1.35 -29.11 1.11
N LEU A 147 0.09 -28.96 0.67
CA LEU A 147 -1.02 -29.81 1.15
C LEU A 147 -0.76 -31.30 0.87
N GLN A 148 -0.34 -31.63 -0.34
CA GLN A 148 0.01 -33.00 -0.73
C GLN A 148 1.21 -33.53 0.05
N TYR A 149 2.21 -32.70 0.29
CA TYR A 149 3.36 -33.06 1.14
C TYR A 149 2.94 -33.45 2.56
N PHE A 150 1.92 -32.77 3.12
CA PHE A 150 1.33 -33.10 4.43
C PHE A 150 0.27 -34.22 4.37
N GLY A 151 0.06 -34.87 3.23
CA GLY A 151 -0.82 -36.03 3.08
C GLY A 151 -2.30 -35.69 2.84
N PHE A 152 -2.66 -34.42 2.62
CA PHE A 152 -4.01 -34.06 2.22
C PHE A 152 -4.25 -34.42 0.74
N PRO A 153 -5.35 -35.09 0.38
CA PRO A 153 -5.67 -35.46 -1.01
C PRO A 153 -6.21 -34.25 -1.82
N ALA A 154 -5.60 -33.08 -1.64
CA ALA A 154 -5.94 -31.87 -2.37
C ALA A 154 -5.40 -31.93 -3.81
N TYR A 155 -6.20 -31.46 -4.76
CA TYR A 155 -5.80 -31.37 -6.16
C TYR A 155 -6.26 -30.06 -6.79
N MET A 156 -5.57 -29.64 -7.85
CA MET A 156 -5.96 -28.47 -8.63
C MET A 156 -7.07 -28.85 -9.61
N LYS A 157 -8.27 -28.29 -9.42
CA LYS A 157 -9.38 -28.42 -10.38
C LYS A 157 -9.17 -27.51 -11.59
N ALA A 158 -8.52 -26.37 -11.39
CA ALA A 158 -8.07 -25.46 -12.43
C ALA A 158 -6.79 -24.76 -11.99
N TRP A 159 -6.22 -23.93 -12.86
CA TRP A 159 -4.97 -23.20 -12.61
C TRP A 159 -5.03 -22.28 -11.37
N ASN A 160 -6.21 -21.82 -10.97
CA ASN A 160 -6.45 -20.98 -9.79
C ASN A 160 -7.40 -21.60 -8.74
N MET A 161 -7.76 -22.89 -8.87
CA MET A 161 -8.76 -23.53 -7.98
C MET A 161 -8.22 -24.81 -7.34
N ILE A 162 -8.34 -24.90 -6.02
CA ILE A 162 -7.90 -26.05 -5.21
C ILE A 162 -9.13 -26.74 -4.63
N THR A 163 -9.22 -28.06 -4.82
CA THR A 163 -10.34 -28.87 -4.30
C THR A 163 -9.83 -29.87 -3.26
N LEU A 164 -10.54 -29.94 -2.13
CA LEU A 164 -10.35 -30.93 -1.06
C LEU A 164 -11.72 -31.45 -0.63
N ASN A 165 -11.92 -32.78 -0.62
CA ASN A 165 -13.17 -33.46 -0.25
C ASN A 165 -14.45 -32.92 -0.96
N GLY A 166 -14.31 -32.47 -2.21
CA GLY A 166 -15.42 -31.93 -3.00
C GLY A 166 -15.68 -30.42 -2.81
N TYR A 167 -15.03 -29.77 -1.84
CA TYR A 167 -15.09 -28.33 -1.63
C TYR A 167 -13.95 -27.63 -2.35
N THR A 168 -14.26 -26.55 -3.08
CA THR A 168 -13.30 -25.85 -3.95
C THR A 168 -13.07 -24.43 -3.46
N VAL A 169 -11.81 -24.04 -3.30
CA VAL A 169 -11.36 -22.67 -3.01
C VAL A 169 -10.73 -22.08 -4.26
N GLU A 170 -11.20 -20.90 -4.66
CA GLU A 170 -10.60 -20.12 -5.73
C GLU A 170 -9.56 -19.14 -5.15
N ILE A 171 -8.34 -19.19 -5.69
CA ILE A 171 -7.26 -18.28 -5.37
C ILE A 171 -7.33 -17.09 -6.33
N ILE A 172 -7.45 -15.89 -5.77
CA ILE A 172 -7.47 -14.62 -6.52
C ILE A 172 -6.20 -13.81 -6.23
N LEU A 173 -6.02 -12.67 -6.91
CA LEU A 173 -4.83 -11.83 -6.73
C LEU A 173 -4.61 -11.41 -5.27
N ALA A 174 -5.68 -11.05 -4.54
CA ALA A 174 -5.64 -10.70 -3.13
C ALA A 174 -5.12 -11.85 -2.23
N CYS A 175 -5.20 -13.09 -2.71
CA CYS A 175 -4.68 -14.26 -2.01
C CYS A 175 -3.18 -14.48 -2.23
N THR A 176 -2.48 -13.68 -3.04
CA THR A 176 -1.07 -13.96 -3.42
C THR A 176 -0.03 -13.23 -2.57
N ALA A 177 -0.45 -12.54 -1.51
CA ALA A 177 0.35 -11.63 -0.68
C ALA A 177 0.86 -10.36 -1.37
N ILE A 178 0.64 -10.20 -2.68
CA ILE A 178 1.24 -9.11 -3.48
C ILE A 178 0.89 -7.72 -2.97
N GLU A 179 -0.31 -7.53 -2.42
CA GLU A 179 -0.76 -6.24 -1.86
C GLU A 179 0.11 -5.80 -0.68
N SER A 180 0.32 -6.69 0.30
CA SER A 180 1.15 -6.42 1.46
C SER A 180 2.63 -6.32 1.08
N ILE A 181 3.11 -7.18 0.18
CA ILE A 181 4.48 -7.10 -0.34
C ILE A 181 4.74 -5.76 -1.03
N ALA A 182 3.83 -5.31 -1.89
CA ALA A 182 3.94 -4.03 -2.59
C ALA A 182 4.00 -2.86 -1.60
N LEU A 183 3.17 -2.89 -0.55
CA LEU A 183 3.19 -1.88 0.51
C LEU A 183 4.56 -1.80 1.18
N PHE A 184 5.10 -2.92 1.67
CA PHE A 184 6.40 -2.90 2.36
C PHE A 184 7.56 -2.60 1.43
N MET A 185 7.54 -3.09 0.20
CA MET A 185 8.53 -2.74 -0.82
C MET A 185 8.55 -1.25 -1.11
N GLY A 186 7.36 -0.64 -1.22
CA GLY A 186 7.22 0.80 -1.38
C GLY A 186 7.81 1.57 -0.19
N LEU A 187 7.40 1.22 1.03
CA LEU A 187 7.89 1.87 2.25
C LEU A 187 9.41 1.74 2.39
N ILE A 188 9.96 0.53 2.33
CA ILE A 188 11.39 0.26 2.50
C ILE A 188 12.20 0.98 1.41
N GLY A 189 11.75 0.92 0.14
CA GLY A 189 12.44 1.58 -0.98
C GLY A 189 12.37 3.10 -0.94
N SER A 190 11.42 3.70 -0.22
CA SER A 190 11.32 5.16 -0.06
C SER A 190 12.30 5.75 0.97
N VAL A 191 12.79 4.90 1.87
CA VAL A 191 13.68 5.29 2.97
C VAL A 191 15.12 5.42 2.47
N ARG A 192 15.78 6.52 2.85
CA ARG A 192 17.22 6.67 2.67
C ARG A 192 17.95 6.13 3.90
N ALA A 193 18.26 4.84 3.88
CA ALA A 193 19.04 4.17 4.92
C ALA A 193 20.15 3.32 4.29
N PRO A 194 21.25 3.04 5.03
CA PRO A 194 22.25 2.10 4.55
C PRO A 194 21.64 0.70 4.36
N LEU A 195 22.21 -0.08 3.44
CA LEU A 195 21.76 -1.45 3.14
C LEU A 195 21.74 -2.36 4.37
N THR A 196 22.58 -2.09 5.36
CA THR A 196 22.61 -2.78 6.66
C THR A 196 21.30 -2.69 7.44
N ARG A 197 20.43 -1.72 7.12
CA ARG A 197 19.08 -1.58 7.71
C ARG A 197 17.98 -1.93 6.71
N LEU A 198 18.16 -1.62 5.42
CA LEU A 198 17.19 -1.96 4.38
C LEU A 198 17.06 -3.47 4.15
N VAL A 199 18.18 -4.21 4.14
CA VAL A 199 18.16 -5.67 3.92
C VAL A 199 17.46 -6.40 5.05
N PRO A 200 17.76 -6.15 6.35
CA PRO A 200 16.98 -6.76 7.43
C PRO A 200 15.49 -6.39 7.40
N ALA A 201 15.16 -5.13 7.09
CA ALA A 201 13.76 -4.70 6.95
C ALA A 201 13.04 -5.46 5.82
N PHE A 202 13.71 -5.70 4.69
CA PHE A 202 13.19 -6.50 3.60
C PHE A 202 13.00 -7.97 4.00
N VAL A 203 14.02 -8.59 4.61
CA VAL A 203 13.99 -10.01 5.00
C VAL A 203 12.92 -10.30 6.04
N VAL A 204 12.72 -9.41 7.02
CA VAL A 204 11.69 -9.60 8.07
C VAL A 204 10.27 -9.34 7.57
N SER A 205 10.11 -8.67 6.42
CA SER A 205 8.80 -8.34 5.86
C SER A 205 8.45 -9.22 4.66
N VAL A 206 9.10 -9.04 3.52
CA VAL A 206 8.64 -9.59 2.22
C VAL A 206 8.59 -11.12 2.22
N PRO A 207 9.67 -11.86 2.56
CA PRO A 207 9.61 -13.32 2.65
C PRO A 207 8.62 -13.82 3.71
N VAL A 208 8.55 -13.14 4.86
CA VAL A 208 7.67 -13.53 5.97
C VAL A 208 6.20 -13.38 5.57
N ILE A 209 5.84 -12.27 4.93
CA ILE A 209 4.49 -12.03 4.39
C ILE A 209 4.12 -13.13 3.40
N TYR A 210 5.02 -13.50 2.50
CA TYR A 210 4.77 -14.56 1.52
C TYR A 210 4.51 -15.91 2.18
N VAL A 211 5.35 -16.32 3.14
CA VAL A 211 5.19 -17.59 3.86
C VAL A 211 3.90 -17.61 4.68
N LEU A 212 3.61 -16.54 5.42
CA LEU A 212 2.38 -16.43 6.21
C LEU A 212 1.13 -16.45 5.33
N ASN A 213 1.21 -15.88 4.13
CA ASN A 213 0.14 -15.95 3.15
C ASN A 213 -0.11 -17.39 2.66
N LEU A 214 0.94 -18.15 2.36
CA LEU A 214 0.78 -19.58 2.01
C LEU A 214 0.13 -20.36 3.16
N ILE A 215 0.57 -20.13 4.40
CA ILE A 215 -0.04 -20.75 5.59
C ILE A 215 -1.52 -20.38 5.69
N ARG A 216 -1.87 -19.12 5.46
CA ARG A 216 -3.26 -18.65 5.45
C ARG A 216 -4.10 -19.39 4.42
N ASP A 217 -3.60 -19.53 3.19
CA ASP A 217 -4.35 -20.19 2.11
C ASP A 217 -4.50 -21.69 2.35
N ILE A 218 -3.43 -22.35 2.83
CA ILE A 218 -3.46 -23.75 3.29
C ILE A 218 -4.53 -23.94 4.37
N PHE A 219 -4.53 -23.07 5.39
CA PHE A 219 -5.51 -23.11 6.46
C PHE A 219 -6.95 -22.99 5.93
N VAL A 220 -7.22 -22.04 5.02
CA VAL A 220 -8.55 -21.87 4.44
C VAL A 220 -8.98 -23.09 3.63
N VAL A 221 -8.08 -23.68 2.82
CA VAL A 221 -8.36 -24.88 2.04
C VAL A 221 -8.69 -26.07 2.94
N VAL A 222 -7.90 -26.31 3.99
CA VAL A 222 -8.12 -27.43 4.91
C VAL A 222 -9.40 -27.22 5.72
N ALA A 223 -9.55 -26.05 6.34
CA ALA A 223 -10.71 -25.76 7.18
C ALA A 223 -12.02 -25.84 6.40
N TYR A 224 -12.02 -25.40 5.13
CA TYR A 224 -13.18 -25.52 4.26
C TYR A 224 -13.37 -26.95 3.73
N GLY A 225 -12.31 -27.62 3.29
CA GLY A 225 -12.38 -28.99 2.75
C GLY A 225 -12.82 -30.03 3.77
N GLU A 226 -12.34 -29.91 5.01
CA GLU A 226 -12.70 -30.81 6.12
C GLU A 226 -13.93 -30.33 6.91
N GLN A 227 -14.56 -29.22 6.48
CA GLN A 227 -15.75 -28.66 7.11
C GLN A 227 -15.59 -28.44 8.63
N TRP A 228 -14.44 -27.89 9.07
CA TRP A 228 -14.13 -27.69 10.49
C TRP A 228 -15.21 -26.92 11.27
N PHE A 229 -15.97 -26.08 10.57
CA PHE A 229 -17.05 -25.28 11.13
C PHE A 229 -18.41 -25.52 10.44
N GLY A 230 -18.60 -26.67 9.79
CA GLY A 230 -19.82 -27.00 9.05
C GLY A 230 -20.03 -26.16 7.79
N THR A 231 -21.29 -25.86 7.45
CA THR A 231 -21.67 -25.18 6.19
C THR A 231 -21.00 -23.81 5.99
N ASP A 232 -20.72 -23.11 7.10
CA ASP A 232 -20.11 -21.78 7.08
C ASP A 232 -18.58 -21.82 7.19
N SER A 233 -17.96 -23.00 7.02
CA SER A 233 -16.51 -23.19 7.18
C SER A 233 -15.69 -22.21 6.34
N PHE A 234 -16.09 -21.94 5.11
CA PHE A 234 -15.40 -20.95 4.27
C PHE A 234 -15.48 -19.54 4.88
N ILE A 235 -16.69 -19.12 5.29
CA ILE A 235 -16.93 -17.79 5.86
C ILE A 235 -16.11 -17.62 7.14
N ILE A 236 -16.17 -18.58 8.05
CA ILE A 236 -15.47 -18.52 9.33
C ILE A 236 -13.95 -18.57 9.14
N ALA A 237 -13.45 -19.50 8.31
CA ALA A 237 -12.02 -19.62 8.05
C ALA A 237 -11.47 -18.38 7.32
N HIS A 238 -12.10 -17.94 6.23
CA HIS A 238 -11.59 -16.86 5.37
C HIS A 238 -11.89 -15.46 5.93
N ASN A 239 -13.15 -15.14 6.24
CA ASN A 239 -13.56 -13.77 6.57
C ASN A 239 -13.22 -13.39 8.02
N TYR A 240 -13.17 -14.36 8.94
CA TYR A 240 -12.92 -14.10 10.35
C TYR A 240 -11.50 -14.49 10.75
N ILE A 241 -11.16 -15.78 10.72
CA ILE A 241 -9.91 -16.28 11.29
C ILE A 241 -8.70 -15.85 10.46
N ALA A 242 -8.68 -16.16 9.17
CA ALA A 242 -7.59 -15.84 8.27
C ALA A 242 -7.37 -14.32 8.16
N LYS A 243 -8.46 -13.55 8.07
CA LYS A 243 -8.40 -12.08 8.01
C LYS A 243 -7.87 -11.47 9.31
N ALA A 244 -8.35 -11.92 10.47
CA ALA A 244 -7.85 -11.45 11.76
C ALA A 244 -6.38 -11.84 11.97
N GLY A 245 -6.01 -13.10 11.68
CA GLY A 245 -4.63 -13.58 11.78
C GLY A 245 -3.67 -12.81 10.87
N SER A 246 -4.08 -12.54 9.64
CA SER A 246 -3.30 -11.70 8.70
C SER A 246 -3.14 -10.28 9.22
N GLY A 247 -4.18 -9.70 9.83
CA GLY A 247 -4.11 -8.38 10.45
C GLY A 247 -3.11 -8.31 11.62
N ILE A 248 -3.12 -9.32 12.49
CA ILE A 248 -2.16 -9.43 13.60
C ILE A 248 -0.73 -9.58 13.06
N ALA A 249 -0.54 -10.48 12.08
CA ALA A 249 0.76 -10.67 11.44
C ALA A 249 1.28 -9.37 10.80
N LEU A 250 0.43 -8.65 10.08
CA LEU A 250 0.76 -7.38 9.45
C LEU A 250 1.18 -6.33 10.50
N PHE A 251 0.50 -6.27 11.64
CA PHE A 251 0.85 -5.38 12.73
C PHE A 251 2.23 -5.70 13.32
N LEU A 252 2.54 -6.99 13.57
CA LEU A 252 3.84 -7.43 14.08
C LEU A 252 4.98 -7.14 13.11
N ILE A 253 4.77 -7.40 11.82
CA ILE A 253 5.74 -7.11 10.76
C ILE A 253 5.95 -5.60 10.62
N SER A 254 4.86 -4.81 10.65
CA SER A 254 4.94 -3.35 10.64
C SER A 254 5.77 -2.85 11.81
N TYR A 255 5.52 -3.34 13.02
CA TYR A 255 6.29 -2.97 14.21
C TYR A 255 7.79 -3.32 14.05
N ALA A 256 8.11 -4.52 13.54
CA ALA A 256 9.49 -4.92 13.30
C ALA A 256 10.19 -4.02 12.27
N VAL A 257 9.53 -3.70 11.16
CA VAL A 257 10.07 -2.81 10.11
C VAL A 257 10.26 -1.40 10.64
N LEU A 258 9.29 -0.84 11.38
CA LEU A 258 9.38 0.48 11.99
C LEU A 258 10.52 0.58 13.01
N LYS A 259 10.80 -0.51 13.74
CA LYS A 259 11.95 -0.59 14.66
C LYS A 259 13.29 -0.59 13.91
N ILE A 260 13.37 -1.20 12.73
CA ILE A 260 14.59 -1.22 11.91
C ILE A 260 14.75 0.10 11.14
N LEU A 261 13.64 0.71 10.71
CA LEU A 261 13.55 1.94 9.92
C LEU A 261 12.71 3.02 10.64
N PRO A 262 13.19 3.64 11.74
CA PRO A 262 12.55 4.78 12.40
C PRO A 262 12.20 5.96 11.50
N GLU A 263 12.83 6.10 10.33
CA GLU A 263 12.47 7.11 9.33
C GLU A 263 11.02 6.97 8.86
N LEU A 264 10.47 5.75 8.86
CA LEU A 264 9.06 5.49 8.55
C LEU A 264 8.13 6.02 9.64
N LEU A 265 8.50 5.89 10.92
CA LEU A 265 7.75 6.48 12.03
C LEU A 265 7.74 8.01 11.91
N ALA A 266 8.91 8.61 11.66
CA ALA A 266 9.04 10.04 11.47
C ALA A 266 8.24 10.55 10.25
N MET A 267 8.15 9.74 9.18
CA MET A 267 7.29 10.04 8.04
C MET A 267 5.80 10.05 8.43
N ILE A 268 5.34 9.05 9.19
CA ILE A 268 3.95 8.95 9.64
C ILE A 268 3.59 10.13 10.56
N ASP A 269 4.44 10.42 11.56
CA ASP A 269 4.23 11.53 12.49
C ASP A 269 4.23 12.87 11.76
N GLY A 270 5.19 13.07 10.86
CA GLY A 270 5.30 14.26 10.05
C GLY A 270 4.09 14.46 9.13
N LEU A 271 3.60 13.38 8.51
CA LEU A 271 2.39 13.42 7.68
C LEU A 271 1.17 13.82 8.51
N TRP A 272 1.00 13.22 9.69
CA TRP A 272 -0.11 13.54 10.59
C TRP A 272 -0.13 15.03 10.98
N VAL A 273 1.04 15.57 11.37
CA VAL A 273 1.17 16.99 11.73
C VAL A 273 0.81 17.89 10.55
N ILE A 274 1.42 17.68 9.37
CA ILE A 274 1.18 18.49 8.17
C ILE A 274 -0.31 18.47 7.79
N LEU A 275 -0.93 17.29 7.75
CA LEU A 275 -2.34 17.17 7.40
C LEU A 275 -3.25 17.84 8.43
N SER A 276 -2.96 17.66 9.72
CA SER A 276 -3.77 18.25 10.78
C SER A 276 -3.73 19.79 10.78
N GLU A 277 -2.58 20.38 10.51
CA GLU A 277 -2.43 21.83 10.43
C GLU A 277 -3.10 22.42 9.20
N GLU A 278 -2.92 21.80 8.03
CA GLU A 278 -3.58 22.25 6.80
C GLU A 278 -5.11 22.09 6.90
N LEU A 279 -5.60 21.01 7.50
CA LEU A 279 -7.03 20.83 7.72
C LEU A 279 -7.60 21.91 8.65
N LYS A 280 -6.91 22.24 9.75
CA LYS A 280 -7.28 23.35 10.64
C LYS A 280 -7.27 24.69 9.93
N TYR A 281 -6.25 24.96 9.11
CA TYR A 281 -6.16 26.18 8.32
C TYR A 281 -7.34 26.33 7.35
N LEU A 282 -7.70 25.25 6.64
CA LEU A 282 -8.85 25.24 5.73
C LEU A 282 -10.18 25.41 6.47
N LEU A 283 -10.37 24.69 7.59
CA LEU A 283 -11.57 24.83 8.43
C LEU A 283 -11.75 26.26 8.95
N HIS A 284 -10.68 26.89 9.45
CA HIS A 284 -10.74 28.28 9.92
C HIS A 284 -11.02 29.27 8.80
N ARG A 285 -10.55 29.01 7.58
CA ARG A 285 -10.85 29.85 6.42
C ARG A 285 -12.31 29.73 6.02
N PHE A 286 -12.85 28.51 5.92
CA PHE A 286 -14.26 28.27 5.61
C PHE A 286 -15.21 28.78 6.69
N ALA A 287 -14.79 28.78 7.97
CA ALA A 287 -15.60 29.33 9.06
C ALA A 287 -15.63 30.86 9.13
N ARG A 288 -14.79 31.54 8.32
CA ARG A 288 -14.67 33.01 8.29
C ARG A 288 -15.33 33.64 7.05
N ASP A 289 -15.67 32.81 6.07
CA ASP A 289 -16.47 33.14 4.88
C ASP A 289 -17.96 32.78 5.13
#